data_AF-A0A387HCB0-F1
#
_entry.id   AF-A0A387HCB0-F1
#
_cell.length_a   1.000
_cell.length_b   1.000
_cell.length_c   1.000
_cell.angle_alpha   90.00
_cell.angle_beta   90.00
_cell.angle_gamma   90.00
#
_symmetry.space_group_name_H-M   'P 1'
#
loop_
_entity.id
_entity.type
_entity.pdbx_description
1 polymer ?
#
loop_
_entity_poly.entity_id
_entity_poly.type
_entity_poly.pdbx_seq_one_letter_code
_entity_poly.pdbx_strand_id
1 'polypeptide(L)'
;MKAWIGAHWRWTLGGVGLIAVAVAIIALATSGGSTDARIPPTRARAYTEQQACLLTPESGLAEAAAGQVWGGLQDASAETHAKVSYLAVAGEQSAGNAAPYLAALAGRKCTVVLTVGAAPEGAVALNSQKFPKTRFLVVKDSTKTSPSQTPSGENVKILSLTGDTGKDSNVRSRVASAVESALRD
;
A
#
# COMPACT_ATOMS: atom_id res chain seq x y z
N MET A 1 34.22 -68.83 42.47
CA MET A 1 33.76 -69.53 41.24
C MET A 1 32.27 -69.28 41.08
N LYS A 2 31.85 -68.81 39.90
CA LYS A 2 30.55 -69.03 39.21
C LYS A 2 29.26 -68.98 40.05
N ALA A 3 28.48 -67.91 39.88
CA ALA A 3 27.23 -67.86 39.09
C ALA A 3 26.00 -68.14 39.99
N TRP A 4 24.84 -67.49 39.84
CA TRP A 4 23.99 -67.68 38.69
C TRP A 4 22.86 -66.64 38.66
N ILE A 5 22.67 -66.07 37.49
CA ILE A 5 21.52 -65.31 37.03
C ILE A 5 20.30 -66.23 36.99
N GLY A 6 19.15 -65.79 37.49
CA GLY A 6 17.89 -66.48 37.20
C GLY A 6 16.73 -66.10 38.10
N ALA A 7 16.08 -64.95 37.87
CA ALA A 7 14.73 -64.72 38.41
C ALA A 7 13.89 -63.62 37.72
N HIS A 8 14.37 -62.93 36.68
CA HIS A 8 13.57 -61.85 36.05
C HIS A 8 12.87 -62.24 34.74
N TRP A 9 13.06 -63.48 34.24
CA TRP A 9 12.48 -63.96 32.97
C TRP A 9 11.03 -64.46 33.09
N ARG A 10 10.17 -63.79 33.86
CA ARG A 10 8.73 -64.14 33.89
C ARG A 10 7.76 -62.96 33.83
N TRP A 11 8.25 -61.72 33.67
CA TRP A 11 7.41 -60.52 33.76
C TRP A 11 7.49 -59.58 32.54
N THR A 12 8.12 -60.00 31.43
CA THR A 12 8.30 -59.14 30.24
C THR A 12 7.46 -59.61 29.04
N LEU A 13 6.21 -60.03 29.25
CA LEU A 13 5.29 -60.35 28.14
C LEU A 13 3.97 -59.55 28.17
N GLY A 14 3.70 -58.73 29.19
CA GLY A 14 2.52 -57.85 29.22
C GLY A 14 2.75 -56.44 28.68
N GLY A 15 3.97 -55.90 28.80
CA GLY A 15 4.25 -54.47 28.52
C GLY A 15 4.50 -54.14 27.04
N VAL A 16 5.01 -55.10 26.25
CA VAL A 16 5.42 -54.82 24.86
C VAL A 16 4.21 -54.63 23.94
N GLY A 17 3.11 -55.35 24.19
CA GLY A 17 1.88 -55.22 23.39
C GLY A 17 1.24 -53.84 23.51
N LEU A 18 1.20 -53.27 24.71
CA LEU A 18 0.62 -51.93 24.93
C LEU A 18 1.44 -50.82 24.28
N ILE A 19 2.77 -50.92 24.30
CA ILE A 19 3.64 -49.94 23.65
C ILE A 19 3.45 -50.02 22.13
N ALA A 20 3.39 -51.22 21.55
CA ALA A 20 3.19 -51.37 20.12
C ALA A 20 1.83 -50.79 19.65
N VAL A 21 0.76 -51.01 20.43
CA VAL A 21 -0.57 -50.46 20.14
C VAL A 21 -0.58 -48.94 20.28
N ALA A 22 0.04 -48.38 21.32
CA ALA A 22 0.14 -46.94 21.49
C ALA A 22 0.92 -46.27 20.35
N VAL A 23 2.05 -46.87 19.91
CA VAL A 23 2.83 -46.39 18.78
C VAL A 23 2.04 -46.48 17.48
N ALA A 24 1.28 -47.56 17.27
CA ALA A 24 0.43 -47.71 16.09
C ALA A 24 -0.71 -46.68 16.05
N ILE A 25 -1.36 -46.38 17.18
CA ILE A 25 -2.40 -45.36 17.28
C ILE A 25 -1.82 -43.96 17.01
N ILE A 26 -0.65 -43.64 17.58
CA ILE A 26 0.04 -42.37 17.32
C ILE A 26 0.42 -42.29 15.83
N ALA A 27 0.98 -43.36 15.26
CA ALA A 27 1.33 -43.41 13.85
C ALA A 27 0.10 -43.19 12.95
N LEU A 28 -1.03 -43.86 13.22
CA LEU A 28 -2.27 -43.66 12.47
C LEU A 28 -2.88 -42.26 12.66
N ALA A 29 -2.80 -41.69 13.88
CA ALA A 29 -3.27 -40.33 14.14
C ALA A 29 -2.41 -39.27 13.44
N THR A 30 -1.10 -39.51 13.29
CA THR A 30 -0.18 -38.65 12.54
C THR A 30 -0.14 -38.92 11.04
N SER A 31 -0.61 -40.10 10.57
CA SER A 31 -0.67 -40.45 9.16
C SER A 31 -1.96 -39.99 8.48
N GLY A 32 -2.83 -39.26 9.20
CA GLY A 32 -3.93 -38.51 8.62
C GLY A 32 -3.34 -37.55 7.60
N GLY A 33 -3.45 -37.94 6.32
CA GLY A 33 -2.87 -37.22 5.20
C GLY A 33 -3.17 -35.74 5.33
N SER A 34 -2.12 -34.95 5.24
CA SER A 34 -2.22 -33.52 4.96
C SER A 34 -2.99 -33.42 3.65
N THR A 35 -4.31 -33.34 3.73
CA THR A 35 -5.08 -32.58 2.77
C THR A 35 -4.44 -31.21 2.85
N ASP A 36 -3.57 -30.94 1.88
CA ASP A 36 -3.11 -29.64 1.49
C ASP A 36 -4.38 -28.83 1.20
N ALA A 37 -5.05 -28.37 2.25
CA ALA A 37 -5.79 -27.14 2.22
C ALA A 37 -4.69 -26.12 1.94
N ARG A 38 -4.33 -25.98 0.65
CA ARG A 38 -3.55 -24.87 0.15
C ARG A 38 -4.32 -23.67 0.62
N ILE A 39 -3.88 -23.10 1.74
CA ILE A 39 -4.28 -21.77 2.13
C ILE A 39 -3.95 -20.95 0.88
N PRO A 40 -4.96 -20.41 0.18
CA PRO A 40 -4.69 -19.67 -1.04
C PRO A 40 -3.63 -18.64 -0.66
N PRO A 41 -2.52 -18.54 -1.42
CA PRO A 41 -1.35 -17.77 -1.01
C PRO A 41 -1.84 -16.43 -0.50
N THR A 42 -1.44 -16.07 0.71
CA THR A 42 -1.82 -14.81 1.34
C THR A 42 -1.55 -13.73 0.30
N ARG A 43 -2.62 -13.12 -0.19
CA ARG A 43 -2.63 -12.07 -1.22
C ARG A 43 -2.04 -10.75 -0.68
N ALA A 44 -1.04 -10.87 0.18
CA ALA A 44 -0.16 -9.79 0.57
C ALA A 44 0.75 -9.53 -0.63
N ARG A 45 0.34 -8.56 -1.47
CA ARG A 45 1.26 -7.95 -2.44
C ARG A 45 2.43 -7.40 -1.61
N ALA A 46 3.65 -7.87 -1.89
CA ALA A 46 4.84 -7.24 -1.36
C ALA A 46 4.93 -5.85 -2.00
N TYR A 47 4.64 -4.82 -1.22
CA TYR A 47 4.75 -3.44 -1.67
C TYR A 47 6.18 -2.94 -1.46
N THR A 48 6.66 -2.09 -2.34
CA THR A 48 7.95 -1.41 -2.17
C THR A 48 7.87 -0.40 -1.03
N GLU A 49 9.03 0.06 -0.57
CA GLU A 49 9.13 1.13 0.44
C GLU A 49 8.61 2.48 -0.08
N GLN A 50 8.44 2.63 -1.40
CA GLN A 50 7.93 3.85 -2.01
C GLN A 50 6.40 3.92 -1.90
N GLN A 51 5.89 5.11 -1.57
CA GLN A 51 4.47 5.34 -1.36
C GLN A 51 4.01 6.56 -2.17
N ALA A 52 2.92 6.38 -2.93
CA ALA A 52 2.25 7.45 -3.64
C ALA A 52 0.95 7.82 -2.91
N CYS A 53 0.78 9.09 -2.57
CA CYS A 53 -0.32 9.54 -1.72
C CYS A 53 -1.14 10.62 -2.41
N LEU A 54 -2.45 10.57 -2.26
CA LEU A 54 -3.38 11.54 -2.81
C LEU A 54 -3.94 12.43 -1.70
N LEU A 55 -3.79 13.75 -1.83
CA LEU A 55 -4.43 14.74 -0.97
C LEU A 55 -5.62 15.36 -1.71
N THR A 56 -6.81 15.23 -1.12
CA THR A 56 -8.07 15.67 -1.72
C THR A 56 -8.78 16.71 -0.86
N PRO A 57 -9.79 17.40 -1.40
CA PRO A 57 -10.74 18.17 -0.60
C PRO A 57 -11.57 17.26 0.31
N GLU A 58 -12.43 17.85 1.13
CA GLU A 58 -13.30 17.13 2.08
C GLU A 58 -14.22 16.10 1.42
N SER A 59 -14.68 16.39 0.20
CA SER A 59 -15.46 15.47 -0.65
C SER A 59 -14.73 14.16 -0.97
N GLY A 60 -13.41 14.09 -0.74
CA GLY A 60 -12.64 12.88 -0.92
C GLY A 60 -12.67 12.40 -2.38
N LEU A 61 -12.89 11.10 -2.53
CA LEU A 61 -13.01 10.43 -3.83
C LEU A 61 -14.40 10.59 -4.47
N ALA A 62 -15.37 11.20 -3.79
CA ALA A 62 -16.68 11.48 -4.38
C ALA A 62 -16.58 12.59 -5.44
N GLU A 63 -15.52 13.40 -5.40
CA GLU A 63 -15.21 14.34 -6.46
C GLU A 63 -14.65 13.62 -7.69
N ALA A 64 -15.24 13.88 -8.85
CA ALA A 64 -14.90 13.18 -10.10
C ALA A 64 -13.41 13.23 -10.43
N ALA A 65 -12.77 14.40 -10.33
CA ALA A 65 -11.34 14.56 -10.58
C ALA A 65 -10.49 13.71 -9.61
N ALA A 66 -10.81 13.74 -8.31
CA ALA A 66 -10.12 12.94 -7.30
C ALA A 66 -10.30 11.44 -7.53
N GLY A 67 -11.50 11.00 -7.92
CA GLY A 67 -11.79 9.61 -8.27
C GLY A 67 -10.99 9.12 -9.49
N GLN A 68 -10.85 9.94 -10.54
CA GLN A 68 -10.05 9.60 -11.72
C GLN A 68 -8.55 9.51 -11.39
N VAL A 69 -8.03 10.47 -10.61
CA VAL A 69 -6.64 10.46 -10.15
C VAL A 69 -6.37 9.24 -9.27
N TRP A 70 -7.28 8.89 -8.36
CA TRP A 70 -7.19 7.69 -7.55
C TRP A 70 -7.18 6.40 -8.38
N GLY A 71 -7.99 6.34 -9.45
CA GLY A 71 -7.92 5.27 -10.43
C GLY A 71 -6.53 5.12 -11.03
N GLY A 72 -5.88 6.23 -11.39
CA GLY A 72 -4.54 6.22 -12.00
C GLY A 72 -3.45 5.81 -11.02
N LEU A 73 -3.58 6.23 -9.74
CA LEU A 73 -2.70 5.75 -8.67
C LEU A 73 -2.81 4.23 -8.49
N GLN A 74 -4.04 3.69 -8.50
CA GLN A 74 -4.24 2.26 -8.36
C GLN A 74 -3.61 1.47 -9.51
N ASP A 75 -3.66 2.00 -10.74
CA ASP A 75 -2.98 1.39 -11.88
C ASP A 75 -1.46 1.43 -11.73
N ALA A 76 -0.89 2.58 -11.36
CA ALA A 76 0.55 2.69 -11.09
C ALA A 76 0.98 1.76 -9.94
N SER A 77 0.15 1.60 -8.90
CA SER A 77 0.39 0.66 -7.80
C SER A 77 0.37 -0.79 -8.30
N ALA A 78 -0.46 -1.09 -9.29
CA ALA A 78 -0.55 -2.43 -9.87
C ALA A 78 0.75 -2.82 -10.58
N GLU A 79 1.38 -1.88 -11.27
CA GLU A 79 2.63 -2.06 -12.05
C GLU A 79 3.90 -1.92 -11.21
N THR A 80 3.96 -0.90 -10.34
CA THR A 80 5.19 -0.59 -9.58
C THR A 80 5.27 -1.29 -8.23
N HIS A 81 4.17 -1.86 -7.75
CA HIS A 81 4.02 -2.33 -6.38
C HIS A 81 4.28 -1.24 -5.33
N ALA A 82 4.19 0.04 -5.67
CA ALA A 82 4.19 1.11 -4.68
C ALA A 82 2.87 1.12 -3.91
N LYS A 83 2.92 1.39 -2.60
CA LYS A 83 1.71 1.51 -1.79
C LYS A 83 1.01 2.83 -2.10
N VAL A 84 -0.31 2.77 -2.30
CA VAL A 84 -1.13 3.97 -2.50
C VAL A 84 -2.04 4.25 -1.31
N SER A 85 -2.21 5.53 -0.99
CA SER A 85 -3.17 5.97 0.04
C SER A 85 -3.75 7.33 -0.30
N TYR A 86 -4.92 7.67 0.25
CA TYR A 86 -5.48 9.02 0.13
C TYR A 86 -5.74 9.62 1.51
N LEU A 87 -5.79 10.95 1.55
CA LEU A 87 -6.15 11.72 2.73
C LEU A 87 -7.02 12.89 2.28
N ALA A 88 -8.19 13.03 2.89
CA ALA A 88 -9.09 14.16 2.66
C ALA A 88 -8.85 15.24 3.70
N VAL A 89 -8.79 16.50 3.25
CA VAL A 89 -8.72 17.67 4.14
C VAL A 89 -10.10 17.90 4.73
N ALA A 90 -10.25 17.67 6.04
CA ALA A 90 -11.51 17.89 6.74
C ALA A 90 -11.66 19.36 7.14
N GLY A 91 -12.90 19.84 7.17
CA GLY A 91 -13.22 21.21 7.60
C GLY A 91 -12.89 22.25 6.52
N GLU A 92 -12.37 23.40 6.95
CA GLU A 92 -12.20 24.57 6.08
C GLU A 92 -11.32 24.26 4.85
N GLN A 93 -11.81 24.58 3.65
CA GLN A 93 -11.07 24.35 2.41
C GLN A 93 -10.12 25.52 2.10
N SER A 94 -9.10 25.68 2.94
CA SER A 94 -8.03 26.68 2.76
C SER A 94 -6.63 26.05 2.75
N ALA A 95 -5.67 26.75 2.13
CA ALA A 95 -4.28 26.29 2.05
C ALA A 95 -3.64 26.11 3.44
N GLY A 96 -4.01 26.99 4.39
CA GLY A 96 -3.56 26.91 5.78
C GLY A 96 -4.07 25.65 6.48
N ASN A 97 -5.35 25.33 6.32
CA ASN A 97 -5.93 24.11 6.90
C ASN A 97 -5.40 22.83 6.23
N ALA A 98 -5.11 22.86 4.93
CA ALA A 98 -4.57 21.71 4.20
C ALA A 98 -3.08 21.43 4.49
N ALA A 99 -2.31 22.41 4.96
CA ALA A 99 -0.88 22.28 5.27
C ALA A 99 -0.52 21.15 6.24
N PRO A 100 -1.19 20.98 7.41
CA PRO A 100 -0.90 19.86 8.31
C PRO A 100 -1.21 18.49 7.70
N TYR A 101 -2.22 18.38 6.82
CA TYR A 101 -2.52 17.13 6.12
C TYR A 101 -1.42 16.77 5.12
N LEU A 102 -0.90 17.77 4.39
CA LEU A 102 0.26 17.59 3.52
C LEU A 102 1.51 17.16 4.32
N ALA A 103 1.76 17.79 5.47
CA ALA A 103 2.85 17.41 6.36
C ALA A 103 2.71 15.98 6.90
N ALA A 104 1.48 15.55 7.22
CA ALA A 104 1.20 14.18 7.63
C ALA A 104 1.53 13.16 6.51
N LEU A 105 1.22 13.48 5.25
CA LEU A 105 1.61 12.62 4.11
C LEU A 105 3.13 12.54 3.96
N ALA A 106 3.84 13.67 4.03
CA ALA A 106 5.30 13.68 3.99
C ALA A 106 5.91 12.86 5.16
N GLY A 107 5.37 13.01 6.38
CA GLY A 107 5.80 12.26 7.56
C GLY A 107 5.53 10.76 7.48
N ARG A 108 4.48 10.34 6.75
CA ARG A 108 4.16 8.93 6.46
C ARG A 108 5.04 8.32 5.36
N LYS A 109 6.10 9.01 4.94
CA LYS A 109 7.04 8.62 3.88
C LYS A 109 6.38 8.49 2.50
N CYS A 110 5.39 9.33 2.20
CA CYS A 110 4.95 9.49 0.82
C CYS A 110 6.06 10.15 0.01
N THR A 111 6.66 9.40 -0.91
CA THR A 111 7.71 9.90 -1.81
C THR A 111 7.11 10.73 -2.94
N VAL A 112 5.89 10.37 -3.36
CA VAL A 112 5.09 11.12 -4.34
C VAL A 112 3.78 11.52 -3.68
N VAL A 113 3.44 12.81 -3.71
CA VAL A 113 2.16 13.35 -3.23
C VAL A 113 1.45 14.05 -4.37
N LEU A 114 0.28 13.53 -4.73
CA LEU A 114 -0.60 14.16 -5.70
C LEU A 114 -1.63 15.00 -4.97
N THR A 115 -1.98 16.16 -5.52
CA THR A 115 -3.00 17.03 -4.95
C THR A 115 -4.08 17.33 -5.95
N VAL A 116 -5.34 17.31 -5.49
CA VAL A 116 -6.50 17.71 -6.28
C VAL A 116 -7.24 18.80 -5.52
N GLY A 117 -7.54 19.91 -6.18
CA GLY A 117 -8.38 20.97 -5.64
C GLY A 117 -7.59 22.06 -4.91
N ALA A 118 -8.23 23.23 -4.77
CA ALA A 118 -7.53 24.47 -4.45
C ALA A 118 -6.82 24.47 -3.08
N ALA A 119 -7.42 23.86 -2.05
CA ALA A 119 -6.82 23.82 -0.72
C ALA A 119 -5.56 22.93 -0.66
N PRO A 120 -5.60 21.66 -1.11
CA PRO A 120 -4.40 20.83 -1.30
C PRO A 120 -3.33 21.49 -2.19
N GLU A 121 -3.71 22.08 -3.32
CA GLU A 121 -2.79 22.77 -4.24
C GLU A 121 -2.11 23.97 -3.56
N GLY A 122 -2.87 24.78 -2.83
CA GLY A 122 -2.33 25.91 -2.07
C GLY A 122 -1.39 25.46 -0.95
N ALA A 123 -1.68 24.35 -0.28
CA ALA A 123 -0.78 23.79 0.72
C ALA A 123 0.58 23.40 0.14
N VAL A 124 0.61 22.82 -1.07
CA VAL A 124 1.86 22.54 -1.81
C VAL A 124 2.57 23.85 -2.16
N ALA A 125 1.85 24.83 -2.70
CA ALA A 125 2.44 26.12 -3.07
C ALA A 125 3.13 26.82 -1.88
N LEU A 126 2.56 26.68 -0.68
CA LEU A 126 3.09 27.29 0.54
C LEU A 126 4.21 26.47 1.20
N ASN A 127 4.25 25.14 1.04
CA ASN A 127 5.06 24.27 1.90
C ASN A 127 5.97 23.28 1.15
N SER A 128 5.93 23.20 -0.18
CA SER A 128 6.70 22.22 -0.97
C SER A 128 8.20 22.21 -0.63
N GLN A 129 8.79 23.40 -0.41
CA GLN A 129 10.20 23.58 -0.09
C GLN A 129 10.61 22.98 1.26
N LYS A 130 9.65 22.81 2.20
CA LYS A 130 9.91 22.17 3.50
C LYS A 130 10.08 20.66 3.38
N PHE A 131 9.67 20.08 2.25
CA PHE A 131 9.66 18.63 2.00
C PHE A 131 10.44 18.29 0.72
N PRO A 132 11.75 18.57 0.65
CA PRO A 132 12.54 18.37 -0.57
C PRO A 132 12.65 16.91 -1.01
N LYS A 133 12.44 15.97 -0.07
CA LYS A 133 12.42 14.52 -0.34
C LYS A 133 11.09 14.01 -0.89
N THR A 134 10.05 14.85 -0.92
CA THR A 134 8.74 14.51 -1.46
C THR A 134 8.55 15.23 -2.78
N ARG A 135 8.17 14.48 -3.82
CA ARG A 135 7.77 15.01 -5.12
C ARG A 135 6.28 15.32 -5.10
N PHE A 136 5.90 16.52 -5.51
CA PHE A 136 4.52 16.96 -5.54
C PHE A 136 4.01 17.01 -6.98
N LEU A 137 2.91 16.31 -7.25
CA LEU A 137 2.21 16.37 -8.53
C LEU A 137 0.90 17.12 -8.35
N VAL A 138 0.85 18.35 -8.83
CA VAL A 138 -0.33 19.21 -8.70
C VAL A 138 -1.25 18.98 -9.89
N VAL A 139 -2.39 18.35 -9.63
CA VAL A 139 -3.36 18.02 -10.67
C VAL A 139 -4.30 19.21 -10.88
N LYS A 140 -4.15 19.90 -12.01
CA LYS A 140 -5.03 21.00 -12.39
C LYS A 140 -6.18 20.50 -13.25
N ASP A 141 -7.38 20.67 -12.71
CA ASP A 141 -8.61 20.62 -13.49
C ASP A 141 -8.91 22.03 -14.02
N SER A 142 -8.89 22.20 -15.34
CA SER A 142 -9.13 23.51 -15.97
C SER A 142 -10.57 24.01 -15.79
N THR A 143 -11.48 23.18 -15.27
CA THR A 143 -12.87 23.54 -15.01
C THR A 143 -13.10 24.10 -13.61
N LYS A 144 -12.10 24.02 -12.71
CA LYS A 144 -12.20 24.53 -11.33
C LYS A 144 -11.23 25.67 -11.06
N THR A 145 -11.61 26.58 -10.17
CA THR A 145 -10.80 27.73 -9.76
C THR A 145 -9.55 27.24 -9.02
N SER A 146 -8.42 27.26 -9.71
CA SER A 146 -7.09 26.99 -9.14
C SER A 146 -6.65 28.21 -8.32
N PRO A 147 -5.89 28.04 -7.22
CA PRO A 147 -5.47 29.14 -6.37
C PRO A 147 -4.60 30.15 -7.14
N SER A 148 -4.65 31.43 -6.72
CA SER A 148 -3.92 32.54 -7.34
C SER A 148 -2.39 32.38 -7.30
N GLN A 149 -1.90 31.50 -6.42
CA GLN A 149 -0.47 31.19 -6.28
C GLN A 149 -0.14 29.87 -6.96
N THR A 150 0.63 29.95 -8.05
CA THR A 150 1.12 28.75 -8.74
C THR A 150 2.17 28.06 -7.87
N PRO A 151 2.01 26.75 -7.58
CA PRO A 151 3.02 25.97 -6.90
C PRO A 151 4.34 26.02 -7.68
N SER A 152 5.43 26.43 -7.04
CA SER A 152 6.75 26.54 -7.66
C SER A 152 7.82 25.94 -6.76
N GLY A 153 8.66 25.08 -7.33
CA GLY A 153 9.74 24.38 -6.65
C GLY A 153 10.28 23.24 -7.51
N GLU A 154 11.55 22.90 -7.35
CA GLU A 154 12.19 21.82 -8.13
C GLU A 154 11.52 20.46 -7.91
N ASN A 155 10.90 20.27 -6.74
CA ASN A 155 10.14 19.08 -6.38
C ASN A 155 8.64 19.15 -6.73
N VAL A 156 8.20 20.11 -7.55
CA VAL A 156 6.78 20.29 -7.91
C VAL A 156 6.60 20.18 -9.43
N LYS A 157 5.68 19.32 -9.86
CA LYS A 157 5.28 19.16 -11.27
C LYS A 157 3.77 19.37 -11.40
N ILE A 158 3.35 20.16 -12.38
CA ILE A 158 1.94 20.40 -12.66
C ILE A 158 1.45 19.39 -13.70
N LEU A 159 0.33 18.72 -13.42
CA LEU A 159 -0.37 17.80 -14.30
C LEU A 159 -1.70 18.41 -14.72
N SER A 160 -1.81 18.89 -15.96
CA SER A 160 -3.07 19.40 -16.50
C SER A 160 -3.94 18.25 -16.98
N LEU A 161 -5.19 18.12 -16.52
CA LEU A 161 -6.08 17.01 -16.88
C LEU A 161 -6.69 17.11 -18.29
N THR A 162 -6.74 18.31 -18.85
CA THR A 162 -7.36 18.63 -20.14
C THR A 162 -6.26 19.01 -21.13
N GLY A 163 -5.96 18.12 -22.07
CA GLY A 163 -4.94 18.35 -23.08
C GLY A 163 -4.48 17.07 -23.77
N ASP A 164 -5.38 16.42 -24.50
CA ASP A 164 -5.15 15.89 -25.85
C ASP A 164 -6.31 14.99 -26.25
N THR A 165 -6.94 15.27 -27.39
CA THR A 165 -7.98 14.44 -28.03
C THR A 165 -7.35 13.23 -28.74
N GLY A 166 -6.38 12.58 -28.08
CA GLY A 166 -5.71 11.36 -28.56
C GLY A 166 -6.33 10.09 -27.97
N LYS A 167 -6.01 8.94 -28.57
CA LYS A 167 -6.46 7.60 -28.12
C LYS A 167 -6.07 7.26 -26.66
N ASP A 168 -5.15 8.04 -26.08
CA ASP A 168 -4.62 7.94 -24.71
C ASP A 168 -5.16 9.04 -23.76
N SER A 169 -6.24 9.72 -24.16
CA SER A 169 -6.91 10.86 -23.49
C SER A 169 -7.47 10.61 -22.08
N ASN A 170 -7.25 9.43 -21.50
CA ASN A 170 -7.78 9.10 -20.19
C ASN A 170 -6.90 9.73 -19.09
N VAL A 171 -7.46 10.62 -18.28
CA VAL A 171 -6.82 11.20 -17.08
C VAL A 171 -6.10 10.13 -16.25
N ARG A 172 -6.72 8.95 -16.14
CA ARG A 172 -6.20 7.79 -15.42
C ARG A 172 -4.82 7.33 -15.91
N SER A 173 -4.62 7.18 -17.23
CA SER A 173 -3.34 6.72 -17.80
C SER A 173 -2.24 7.76 -17.66
N ARG A 174 -2.58 9.05 -17.77
CA ARG A 174 -1.63 10.16 -17.60
C ARG A 174 -1.17 10.29 -16.15
N VAL A 175 -2.08 10.08 -15.21
CA VAL A 175 -1.73 10.01 -13.78
C VAL A 175 -0.85 8.79 -13.53
N ALA A 176 -1.19 7.62 -14.07
CA ALA A 176 -0.40 6.41 -13.88
C ALA A 176 1.04 6.59 -14.38
N SER A 177 1.24 7.05 -15.61
CA SER A 177 2.56 7.28 -16.20
C SER A 177 3.36 8.38 -15.47
N ALA A 178 2.70 9.42 -15.00
CA ALA A 178 3.34 10.47 -14.20
C ALA A 178 3.82 9.95 -12.84
N VAL A 179 3.05 9.06 -12.21
CA VAL A 179 3.43 8.43 -10.93
C VAL A 179 4.55 7.42 -11.14
N GLU A 180 4.47 6.58 -12.18
CA GLU A 180 5.51 5.60 -12.51
C GLU A 180 6.86 6.27 -12.79
N SER A 181 6.87 7.37 -13.55
CA SER A 181 8.09 8.15 -13.77
C SER A 181 8.62 8.74 -12.46
N ALA A 182 7.76 9.38 -11.65
CA ALA A 182 8.15 9.98 -10.38
C ALA A 182 8.62 8.98 -9.31
N LEU A 183 8.26 7.69 -9.42
CA LEU A 183 8.69 6.64 -8.51
C LEU A 183 10.02 5.99 -8.91
N ARG A 184 10.44 6.14 -10.18
CA ARG A 184 11.67 5.53 -10.72
C ARG A 184 12.89 6.46 -10.66
N ASP A 185 12.66 7.77 -10.55
CA ASP A 185 13.68 8.81 -10.34
C ASP A 185 14.20 8.84 -8.90
#